data_AF-A0A3L7AGP0-F1
#
_entry.id   AF-A0A3L7AGP0-F1
#
_cell.length_a   1.000
_cell.length_b   1.000
_cell.length_c   1.000
_cell.angle_alpha   90.00
_cell.angle_beta   90.00
_cell.angle_gamma   90.00
#
_symmetry.space_group_name_H-M   'P 1'
#
loop_
_entity.id
_entity.type
_entity.pdbx_description
1 polymer ?
#
loop_
_entity_poly.entity_id
_entity_poly.type
_entity_poly.pdbx_seq_one_letter_code
_entity_poly.pdbx_strand_id
1 'polypeptide(L)'
;MLPEALSALDAQGIWAGAIVFTAGGIRVIDARLLKAAGGACANALVLALPDPQTPAQVAIDAMPKLKGVDDPNVLFGTPASAAERCFVQLILFRDAMEDSLSMDRQLDELARHMRREYAAEWLSQAEIADPKVTEAVVRLKLLADRVRRLEERGIALPADLGVSAKPVRWRYGIQAMKDDAAYARADAALTVVEEEAARTYLEQQERKKAEEQRAQEERRVQEEKRAQEEKRAQEERRRAEEEARQAERRQREEEERQAALRREEERRARTLPPVPAPQAMPQTGYPSASTTTPPIDTSRQEAAQQTQVRQLENRRAEIDRTISRLQRQMASRQGDFLRNPLNPQAALSGIAGISQAQAELDQAEAERLEIERALARLRKARPVTTAVAPNAPVASPATTRSGCREGAACPVLSATLFCRTPQQMTVVLSQRPGPSRRQVRDAFIAAGDCRQLSQGETVTWTAPIAIVTPQGEGPAELVPVTLSDGTTGVLLKDGILPRAASR
;
A
#
# COMPACT_ATOMS: atom_id res chain seq x y z
N MET A 1 -19.73 -37.38 16.70
CA MET A 1 -20.02 -36.97 15.31
C MET A 1 -18.95 -36.01 14.76
N LEU A 2 -17.67 -36.27 15.06
CA LEU A 2 -16.48 -35.61 14.47
C LEU A 2 -15.62 -36.50 13.51
N PRO A 3 -15.80 -37.84 13.38
CA PRO A 3 -14.96 -38.62 12.47
C PRO A 3 -15.14 -38.33 10.97
N GLU A 4 -16.32 -37.90 10.54
CA GLU A 4 -16.61 -37.69 9.11
C GLU A 4 -15.95 -36.43 8.54
N ALA A 5 -15.75 -35.37 9.34
CA ALA A 5 -15.05 -34.18 8.89
C ALA A 5 -13.55 -34.44 8.64
N LEU A 6 -12.93 -35.29 9.46
CA LEU A 6 -11.53 -35.70 9.30
C LEU A 6 -11.33 -36.68 8.14
N SER A 7 -12.28 -37.58 7.90
CA SER A 7 -12.32 -38.46 6.74
C SER A 7 -12.55 -37.71 5.43
N ALA A 8 -13.37 -36.65 5.44
CA ALA A 8 -13.57 -35.80 4.27
C ALA A 8 -12.31 -35.01 3.89
N LEU A 9 -11.48 -34.62 4.86
CA LEU A 9 -10.21 -33.94 4.62
C LEU A 9 -9.15 -34.87 4.00
N ASP A 10 -9.14 -36.14 4.39
CA ASP A 10 -8.23 -37.15 3.83
C ASP A 10 -8.66 -37.55 2.40
N ALA A 11 -9.96 -37.70 2.16
CA ALA A 11 -10.54 -37.99 0.83
C ALA A 11 -10.35 -36.84 -0.19
N GLN A 12 -10.15 -35.61 0.28
CA GLN A 12 -9.82 -34.45 -0.56
C GLN A 12 -8.32 -34.33 -0.90
N GLY A 13 -7.49 -35.29 -0.49
CA GLY A 13 -6.05 -35.31 -0.80
C GLY A 13 -5.22 -34.32 0.01
N ILE A 14 -5.77 -33.76 1.09
CA ILE A 14 -5.12 -32.70 1.88
C ILE A 14 -3.87 -33.23 2.61
N TRP A 15 -3.74 -34.55 2.85
CA TRP A 15 -2.55 -35.15 3.47
C TRP A 15 -1.56 -35.80 2.50
N ALA A 16 -2.02 -36.24 1.32
CA ALA A 16 -1.13 -36.70 0.24
C ALA A 16 -0.51 -35.53 -0.54
N GLY A 17 -1.03 -34.31 -0.36
CA GLY A 17 -0.50 -33.07 -0.93
C GLY A 17 -1.11 -31.84 -0.27
N ALA A 18 -0.71 -31.53 0.96
CA ALA A 18 -0.85 -30.17 1.48
C ALA A 18 0.16 -29.30 0.68
N ILE A 19 -0.19 -28.29 -0.12
CA ILE A 19 -1.42 -27.51 -0.32
C ILE A 19 -1.50 -27.00 -1.78
N VAL A 20 -2.69 -26.98 -2.40
CA VAL A 20 -3.01 -26.12 -3.55
C VAL A 20 -3.89 -24.97 -3.07
N PHE A 21 -3.51 -23.72 -3.38
CA PHE A 21 -4.41 -22.75 -4.04
C PHE A 21 -3.61 -21.86 -5.00
N THR A 22 -4.03 -21.83 -6.27
CA THR A 22 -3.63 -20.88 -7.32
C THR A 22 -4.20 -19.48 -7.02
N ALA A 23 -3.68 -18.37 -7.54
CA ALA A 23 -2.61 -18.18 -8.54
C ALA A 23 -1.57 -17.20 -7.97
N GLY A 24 -0.50 -17.73 -7.38
CA GLY A 24 0.65 -16.95 -6.88
C GLY A 24 1.05 -17.19 -5.41
N GLY A 25 0.30 -18.00 -4.65
CA GLY A 25 0.60 -18.32 -3.24
C GLY A 25 1.76 -19.32 -3.07
N ILE A 26 2.62 -19.07 -2.09
CA ILE A 26 3.82 -19.87 -1.80
C ILE A 26 3.43 -21.24 -1.22
N ARG A 27 3.69 -22.33 -1.97
CA ARG A 27 3.54 -23.72 -1.49
C ARG A 27 4.71 -24.08 -0.57
N VAL A 28 4.69 -23.76 0.72
CA VAL A 28 5.93 -23.85 1.52
C VAL A 28 6.25 -25.25 2.04
N ILE A 29 5.28 -26.11 2.35
CA ILE A 29 5.54 -27.34 3.14
C ILE A 29 4.84 -28.55 2.56
N ASP A 30 5.61 -29.50 2.02
CA ASP A 30 5.14 -30.83 1.64
C ASP A 30 5.76 -31.93 2.53
N ALA A 31 5.22 -33.16 2.44
CA ALA A 31 5.69 -34.29 3.23
C ALA A 31 7.17 -34.65 2.98
N ARG A 32 7.69 -34.35 1.78
CA ARG A 32 9.09 -34.61 1.41
C ARG A 32 10.02 -33.61 2.11
N LEU A 33 9.64 -32.33 2.16
CA LEU A 33 10.33 -31.28 2.90
C LEU A 33 10.35 -31.59 4.39
N LEU A 34 9.19 -31.93 4.98
CA LEU A 34 9.10 -32.29 6.40
C LEU A 34 10.01 -33.45 6.76
N LYS A 35 10.04 -34.49 5.92
CA LYS A 35 10.89 -35.66 6.12
C LYS A 35 12.38 -35.31 6.00
N ALA A 36 12.77 -34.53 5.00
CA ALA A 36 14.17 -34.15 4.78
C ALA A 36 14.70 -33.19 5.86
N ALA A 37 13.90 -32.19 6.25
CA ALA A 37 14.25 -31.26 7.30
C ALA A 37 14.11 -31.88 8.71
N GLY A 38 13.40 -32.99 8.86
CA GLY A 38 13.09 -33.64 10.13
C GLY A 38 12.08 -32.87 10.98
N GLY A 39 11.19 -32.10 10.34
CA GLY A 39 10.20 -31.23 10.99
C GLY A 39 9.95 -29.93 10.23
N ALA A 40 9.32 -28.97 10.90
CA ALA A 40 9.08 -27.63 10.38
C ALA A 40 9.05 -26.58 11.50
N CYS A 41 9.14 -25.31 11.11
CA CYS A 41 8.89 -24.18 11.99
C CYS A 41 7.39 -24.08 12.32
N ALA A 42 7.05 -23.88 13.58
CA ALA A 42 5.67 -23.77 14.06
C ALA A 42 4.85 -22.71 13.29
N ASN A 43 5.43 -21.53 13.03
CA ASN A 43 4.79 -20.47 12.24
C ASN A 43 4.39 -20.93 10.83
N ALA A 44 5.22 -21.77 10.22
CA ALA A 44 5.02 -22.25 8.86
C ALA A 44 3.74 -23.08 8.73
N LEU A 45 3.36 -23.82 9.79
CA LEU A 45 2.16 -24.65 9.83
C LEU A 45 0.88 -23.82 10.07
N VAL A 46 0.99 -22.71 10.79
CA VAL A 46 -0.16 -21.88 11.18
C VAL A 46 -0.69 -21.04 10.00
N LEU A 47 0.16 -20.60 9.08
CA LEU A 47 -0.25 -19.63 8.04
C LEU A 47 -1.16 -20.20 6.93
N ALA A 48 -1.43 -21.51 6.90
CA ALA A 48 -1.84 -22.20 5.67
C ALA A 48 -3.29 -22.72 5.59
N LEU A 49 -4.17 -22.38 6.54
CA LEU A 49 -5.55 -22.88 6.58
C LEU A 49 -6.60 -21.81 6.19
N PRO A 50 -7.78 -22.20 5.67
CA PRO A 50 -8.88 -21.28 5.44
C PRO A 50 -9.51 -20.80 6.76
N ASP A 51 -10.02 -19.56 6.77
CA ASP A 51 -10.65 -18.91 7.92
C ASP A 51 -12.19 -18.83 7.73
N PRO A 52 -12.98 -19.74 8.35
CA PRO A 52 -14.43 -19.67 8.30
C PRO A 52 -14.93 -18.45 9.09
N GLN A 53 -15.62 -17.53 8.40
CA GLN A 53 -16.06 -16.27 9.02
C GLN A 53 -17.46 -16.37 9.63
N THR A 54 -17.62 -15.82 10.84
CA THR A 54 -18.93 -15.61 11.47
C THR A 54 -19.59 -14.32 10.96
N PRO A 55 -20.92 -14.14 11.11
CA PRO A 55 -21.58 -12.88 10.75
C PRO A 55 -20.99 -11.64 11.47
N ALA A 56 -20.57 -11.80 12.73
CA ALA A 56 -19.90 -10.74 13.49
C ALA A 56 -18.56 -10.36 12.85
N GLN A 57 -17.77 -11.35 12.44
CA GLN A 57 -16.50 -11.15 11.75
C GLN A 57 -16.66 -10.48 10.37
N VAL A 58 -17.73 -10.81 9.64
CA VAL A 58 -18.08 -10.10 8.38
C VAL A 58 -18.43 -8.63 8.64
N ALA A 59 -19.18 -8.34 9.71
CA ALA A 59 -19.48 -6.96 10.10
C ALA A 59 -18.22 -6.20 10.53
N ILE A 60 -17.32 -6.86 11.27
CA ILE A 60 -16.00 -6.31 11.63
C ILE A 60 -15.19 -6.01 10.39
N ASP A 61 -15.15 -6.90 9.39
CA ASP A 61 -14.43 -6.68 8.12
C ASP A 61 -14.95 -5.47 7.33
N ALA A 62 -16.22 -5.10 7.50
CA ALA A 62 -16.80 -3.91 6.88
C ALA A 62 -16.40 -2.59 7.56
N MET A 63 -15.78 -2.62 8.75
CA MET A 63 -15.23 -1.42 9.39
C MET A 63 -14.07 -0.81 8.54
N PRO A 64 -13.68 0.45 8.77
CA PRO A 64 -12.42 0.97 8.23
C PRO A 64 -11.23 0.40 9.01
N LYS A 65 -10.17 0.00 8.30
CA LYS A 65 -8.88 -0.36 8.93
C LYS A 65 -8.21 0.87 9.54
N LEU A 66 -7.45 0.68 10.61
CA LEU A 66 -6.57 1.72 11.14
C LEU A 66 -5.50 2.08 10.10
N LYS A 67 -5.37 3.38 9.79
CA LYS A 67 -4.32 3.88 8.90
C LYS A 67 -2.95 3.52 9.49
N GLY A 68 -2.11 2.85 8.70
CA GLY A 68 -0.74 2.48 9.08
C GLY A 68 -0.54 1.01 9.47
N VAL A 69 -1.59 0.20 9.55
CA VAL A 69 -1.45 -1.25 9.80
C VAL A 69 -1.10 -2.04 8.52
N ASP A 70 -1.47 -1.52 7.35
CA ASP A 70 -1.14 -2.13 6.05
C ASP A 70 0.24 -1.70 5.49
N ASP A 71 1.10 -0.99 6.25
CA ASP A 71 2.44 -0.66 5.76
C ASP A 71 3.33 -1.92 5.81
N PRO A 72 3.63 -2.56 4.67
CA PRO A 72 4.43 -3.79 4.65
C PRO A 72 5.83 -3.55 5.23
N ASN A 73 6.29 -2.29 5.24
CA ASN A 73 7.60 -1.93 5.77
C ASN A 73 7.67 -1.91 7.30
N VAL A 74 6.54 -1.87 8.01
CA VAL A 74 6.54 -1.99 9.49
C VAL A 74 6.86 -3.43 9.91
N LEU A 75 6.52 -4.43 9.08
CA LEU A 75 6.95 -5.83 9.27
C LEU A 75 8.45 -6.04 9.04
N PHE A 76 9.11 -5.20 8.24
CA PHE A 76 10.55 -5.30 7.94
C PHE A 76 11.44 -4.33 8.74
N GLY A 77 10.86 -3.39 9.50
CA GLY A 77 11.59 -2.42 10.32
C GLY A 77 11.99 -2.94 11.71
N THR A 78 11.33 -3.98 12.21
CA THR A 78 11.75 -4.72 13.42
C THR A 78 12.66 -5.88 13.02
N PRO A 79 13.71 -6.21 13.79
CA PRO A 79 14.52 -7.39 13.51
C PRO A 79 13.60 -8.62 13.43
N ALA A 80 13.62 -9.30 12.29
CA ALA A 80 12.76 -10.45 12.03
C ALA A 80 12.76 -11.38 13.24
N SER A 81 11.57 -11.74 13.72
CA SER A 81 11.40 -12.63 14.87
C SER A 81 12.10 -13.97 14.61
N ALA A 82 12.45 -14.70 15.67
CA ALA A 82 13.04 -16.03 15.52
C ALA A 82 12.15 -16.97 14.69
N ALA A 83 10.82 -16.81 14.79
CA ALA A 83 9.84 -17.54 14.01
C ALA A 83 9.88 -17.21 12.51
N GLU A 84 10.02 -15.93 12.15
CA GLU A 84 10.18 -15.49 10.75
C GLU A 84 11.49 -15.97 10.16
N ARG A 85 12.60 -15.85 10.90
CA ARG A 85 13.90 -16.38 10.46
C ARG A 85 13.86 -17.90 10.28
N CYS A 86 13.21 -18.63 11.18
CA CYS A 86 12.98 -20.06 11.03
C CYS A 86 12.23 -20.35 9.71
N PHE A 87 11.12 -19.67 9.48
CA PHE A 87 10.29 -19.84 8.28
C PHE A 87 11.07 -19.55 6.98
N VAL A 88 11.80 -18.43 6.93
CA VAL A 88 12.67 -18.10 5.79
C VAL A 88 13.74 -19.16 5.59
N GLN A 89 14.34 -19.67 6.68
CA GLN A 89 15.34 -20.72 6.57
C GLN A 89 14.76 -22.05 6.06
N LEU A 90 13.49 -22.35 6.37
CA LEU A 90 12.78 -23.49 5.82
C LEU A 90 12.51 -23.36 4.32
N ILE A 91 12.20 -22.15 3.84
CA ILE A 91 12.09 -21.85 2.41
C ILE A 91 13.45 -22.06 1.72
N LEU A 92 14.53 -21.51 2.27
CA LEU A 92 15.88 -21.70 1.72
C LEU A 92 16.33 -23.17 1.72
N PHE A 93 15.95 -23.94 2.75
CA PHE A 93 16.21 -25.37 2.79
C PHE A 93 15.49 -26.11 1.66
N ARG A 94 14.24 -25.75 1.38
CA ARG A 94 13.49 -26.31 0.26
C ARG A 94 14.18 -25.99 -1.07
N ASP A 95 14.57 -24.75 -1.30
CA ASP A 95 15.29 -24.35 -2.51
C ASP A 95 16.59 -25.15 -2.66
N ALA A 96 17.32 -25.37 -1.57
CA ALA A 96 18.51 -26.22 -1.55
C ALA A 96 18.20 -27.69 -1.88
N MET A 97 17.03 -28.24 -1.50
CA MET A 97 16.63 -29.61 -1.87
C MET A 97 16.33 -29.77 -3.36
N GLU A 98 15.81 -28.71 -3.99
CA GLU A 98 15.48 -28.63 -5.41
C GLU A 98 16.74 -28.36 -6.26
N ASP A 99 17.78 -27.74 -5.68
CA ASP A 99 19.08 -27.56 -6.31
C ASP A 99 19.79 -28.91 -6.56
N SER A 100 20.15 -29.14 -7.82
CA SER A 100 20.91 -30.32 -8.24
C SER A 100 22.36 -30.35 -7.72
N LEU A 101 22.92 -29.20 -7.33
CA LEU A 101 24.29 -29.10 -6.82
C LEU A 101 24.40 -29.39 -5.32
N SER A 102 23.30 -29.31 -4.57
CA SER A 102 23.28 -29.63 -3.14
C SER A 102 23.54 -31.11 -2.90
N MET A 103 24.52 -31.41 -2.05
CA MET A 103 24.83 -32.78 -1.61
C MET A 103 23.94 -33.18 -0.43
N ASP A 104 23.53 -34.46 -0.36
CA ASP A 104 22.68 -34.96 0.73
C ASP A 104 23.31 -34.71 2.11
N ARG A 105 24.64 -34.84 2.24
CA ARG A 105 25.37 -34.52 3.48
C ARG A 105 25.24 -33.04 3.88
N GLN A 106 25.26 -32.12 2.92
CA GLN A 106 25.09 -30.68 3.19
C GLN A 106 23.67 -30.38 3.63
N LEU A 107 22.67 -31.03 3.01
CA LEU A 107 21.27 -30.92 3.42
C LEU A 107 21.08 -31.50 4.84
N ASP A 108 21.67 -32.64 5.17
CA ASP A 108 21.60 -33.22 6.51
C ASP A 108 22.27 -32.34 7.58
N GLU A 109 23.38 -31.69 7.23
CA GLU A 109 24.06 -30.74 8.11
C GLU A 109 23.25 -29.46 8.31
N LEU A 110 22.68 -28.91 7.25
CA LEU A 110 21.81 -27.75 7.29
C LEU A 110 20.54 -28.04 8.11
N ALA A 111 19.90 -29.19 7.91
CA ALA A 111 18.75 -29.62 8.69
C ALA A 111 19.09 -29.73 10.18
N ARG A 112 20.24 -30.34 10.53
CA ARG A 112 20.71 -30.40 11.92
C ARG A 112 21.01 -29.03 12.51
N HIS A 113 21.61 -28.13 11.73
CA HIS A 113 21.86 -26.76 12.16
C HIS A 113 20.55 -26.03 12.45
N MET A 114 19.58 -26.05 11.53
CA MET A 114 18.27 -25.43 11.70
C MET A 114 17.53 -25.93 12.95
N ARG A 115 17.50 -27.26 13.17
CA ARG A 115 16.85 -27.85 14.35
C ARG A 115 17.46 -27.38 15.67
N ARG A 116 18.78 -27.13 15.69
CA ARG A 116 19.47 -26.62 16.88
C ARG A 116 19.23 -25.13 17.07
N GLU A 117 19.43 -24.35 16.01
CA GLU A 117 19.30 -22.89 16.04
C GLU A 117 17.87 -22.45 16.38
N TYR A 118 16.88 -23.11 15.79
CA TYR A 118 15.46 -22.78 15.94
C TYR A 118 14.71 -23.74 16.85
N ALA A 119 15.38 -24.43 17.78
CA ALA A 119 14.77 -25.45 18.63
C ALA A 119 13.49 -24.96 19.36
N ALA A 120 13.44 -23.67 19.74
CA ALA A 120 12.27 -23.06 20.39
C ALA A 120 11.03 -22.99 19.49
N GLU A 121 11.21 -22.86 18.18
CA GLU A 121 10.13 -22.74 17.18
C GLU A 121 9.98 -24.00 16.31
N TRP A 122 10.91 -24.96 16.41
CA TRP A 122 10.91 -26.17 15.61
C TRP A 122 9.97 -27.23 16.19
N LEU A 123 9.10 -27.79 15.34
CA LEU A 123 8.32 -28.98 15.63
C LEU A 123 8.93 -30.16 14.88
N SER A 124 9.25 -31.22 15.62
CA SER A 124 9.76 -32.45 15.03
C SER A 124 8.69 -33.15 14.19
N GLN A 125 9.12 -34.03 13.28
CA GLN A 125 8.19 -34.83 12.48
C GLN A 125 7.24 -35.69 13.35
N ALA A 126 7.71 -36.20 14.49
CA ALA A 126 6.90 -36.97 15.42
C ALA A 126 5.81 -36.11 16.10
N GLU A 127 6.15 -34.87 16.46
CA GLU A 127 5.16 -33.92 17.00
C GLU A 127 4.14 -33.53 15.93
N ILE A 128 4.56 -33.29 14.68
CA ILE A 128 3.64 -32.96 13.59
C ILE A 128 2.69 -34.12 13.28
N ALA A 129 3.15 -35.36 13.43
CA ALA A 129 2.32 -36.55 13.26
C ALA A 129 1.30 -36.77 14.41
N ASP A 130 1.40 -36.05 15.54
CA ASP A 130 0.41 -36.10 16.61
C ASP A 130 -0.87 -35.35 16.13
N PRO A 131 -2.03 -36.02 16.04
CA PRO A 131 -3.27 -35.38 15.62
C PRO A 131 -3.67 -34.21 16.53
N LYS A 132 -3.32 -34.26 17.83
CA LYS A 132 -3.60 -33.16 18.77
C LYS A 132 -2.78 -31.91 18.46
N VAL A 133 -1.55 -32.07 17.97
CA VAL A 133 -0.71 -30.94 17.55
C VAL A 133 -1.29 -30.31 16.30
N THR A 134 -1.74 -31.13 15.35
CA THR A 134 -2.38 -30.64 14.13
C THR A 134 -3.66 -29.87 14.44
N GLU A 135 -4.53 -30.43 15.29
CA GLU A 135 -5.74 -29.74 15.75
C GLU A 135 -5.43 -28.43 16.47
N ALA A 136 -4.40 -28.43 17.33
CA ALA A 136 -3.95 -27.24 18.03
C ALA A 136 -3.39 -26.16 17.10
N VAL A 137 -2.72 -26.53 16.00
CA VAL A 137 -2.29 -25.59 14.94
C VAL A 137 -3.49 -24.92 14.30
N VAL A 138 -4.54 -25.68 13.96
CA VAL A 138 -5.78 -25.15 13.39
C VAL A 138 -6.44 -24.16 14.34
N ARG A 139 -6.61 -24.56 15.61
CA ARG A 139 -7.19 -23.72 16.67
C ARG A 139 -6.40 -22.43 16.87
N LEU A 140 -5.07 -22.53 16.96
CA LEU A 140 -4.20 -21.36 17.13
C LEU A 140 -4.31 -20.40 15.95
N LYS A 141 -4.37 -20.93 14.72
CA LYS A 141 -4.56 -20.10 13.54
C LYS A 141 -5.87 -19.32 13.62
N LEU A 142 -6.98 -20.01 13.89
CA LEU A 142 -8.31 -19.39 13.97
C LEU A 142 -8.32 -18.25 14.99
N LEU A 143 -7.75 -18.46 16.18
CA LEU A 143 -7.64 -17.41 17.19
C LEU A 143 -6.72 -16.27 16.74
N ALA A 144 -5.57 -16.57 16.13
CA ALA A 144 -4.62 -15.56 15.66
C ALA A 144 -5.20 -14.67 14.55
N ASP A 145 -5.94 -15.25 13.59
CA ASP A 145 -6.59 -14.49 12.52
C ASP A 145 -7.71 -13.59 13.05
N ARG A 146 -8.49 -14.06 14.01
CA ARG A 146 -9.51 -13.26 14.72
C ARG A 146 -8.89 -12.11 15.50
N VAL A 147 -7.85 -12.38 16.27
CA VAL A 147 -7.07 -11.39 17.01
C VAL A 147 -6.51 -10.32 16.08
N ARG A 148 -5.83 -10.72 14.99
CA ARG A 148 -5.28 -9.80 13.99
C ARG A 148 -6.37 -8.92 13.38
N ARG A 149 -7.52 -9.50 13.04
CA ARG A 149 -8.66 -8.76 12.48
C ARG A 149 -9.16 -7.67 13.44
N LEU A 150 -9.27 -7.98 14.73
CA LEU A 150 -9.66 -7.01 15.75
C LEU A 150 -8.61 -5.90 15.92
N GLU A 151 -7.32 -6.25 15.97
CA GLU A 151 -6.22 -5.29 16.08
C GLU A 151 -6.13 -4.35 14.87
N GLU A 152 -6.30 -4.87 13.65
CA GLU A 152 -6.34 -4.08 12.40
C GLU A 152 -7.47 -3.03 12.41
N ARG A 153 -8.52 -3.23 13.20
CA ARG A 153 -9.63 -2.29 13.40
C ARG A 153 -9.54 -1.47 14.68
N GLY A 154 -8.46 -1.61 15.44
CA GLY A 154 -8.26 -0.89 16.69
C GLY A 154 -9.18 -1.32 17.81
N ILE A 155 -9.74 -2.53 17.74
CA ILE A 155 -10.58 -3.07 18.79
C ILE A 155 -9.68 -3.61 19.90
N ALA A 156 -9.89 -3.13 21.12
CA ALA A 156 -9.09 -3.54 22.27
C ALA A 156 -9.36 -5.00 22.61
N LEU A 157 -8.29 -5.76 22.84
CA LEU A 157 -8.37 -7.16 23.24
C LEU A 157 -8.32 -7.29 24.78
N PRO A 158 -9.02 -8.27 25.36
CA PRO A 158 -8.87 -8.65 26.75
C PRO A 158 -7.41 -8.97 27.10
N ALA A 159 -6.91 -8.44 28.22
CA ALA A 159 -5.52 -8.64 28.65
C ALA A 159 -5.22 -10.11 29.03
N ASP A 160 -6.26 -10.87 29.37
CA ASP A 160 -6.23 -12.25 29.83
C ASP A 160 -6.42 -13.28 28.70
N LEU A 161 -6.54 -12.83 27.45
CA LEU A 161 -6.82 -13.73 26.32
C LEU A 161 -5.77 -14.85 26.16
N GLY A 162 -4.59 -14.74 26.79
CA GLY A 162 -3.55 -15.76 26.85
C GLY A 162 -2.86 -16.06 25.51
N VAL A 163 -3.49 -15.62 24.42
CA VAL A 163 -3.03 -15.62 23.04
C VAL A 163 -2.60 -14.19 22.75
N SER A 164 -1.40 -13.82 23.22
CA SER A 164 -0.82 -12.58 22.76
C SER A 164 -0.58 -12.71 21.26
N ALA A 165 -1.17 -11.82 20.46
CA ALA A 165 -0.90 -11.69 19.02
C ALA A 165 0.59 -11.50 18.71
N LYS A 166 1.35 -11.07 19.73
CA LYS A 166 2.79 -10.87 19.59
C LYS A 166 3.44 -12.24 19.33
N PRO A 167 4.20 -12.39 18.23
CA PRO A 167 4.65 -13.66 17.66
C PRO A 167 5.76 -14.34 18.46
N VAL A 168 5.78 -14.19 19.78
CA VAL A 168 7.00 -14.44 20.54
C VAL A 168 7.33 -15.93 20.56
N ARG A 169 6.33 -16.86 20.56
CA ARG A 169 6.57 -18.32 20.42
C ARG A 169 5.37 -19.11 19.88
N TRP A 170 5.36 -19.45 18.58
CA TRP A 170 4.28 -20.23 17.97
C TRP A 170 4.20 -21.64 18.53
N ARG A 171 5.35 -22.27 18.81
CA ARG A 171 5.39 -23.61 19.40
C ARG A 171 4.68 -23.67 20.76
N TYR A 172 4.87 -22.66 21.60
CA TYR A 172 4.21 -22.58 22.90
C TYR A 172 2.69 -22.41 22.75
N GLY A 173 2.26 -21.53 21.83
CA GLY A 173 0.85 -21.37 21.48
C GLY A 173 0.21 -22.69 21.05
N ILE A 174 0.90 -23.46 20.20
CA ILE A 174 0.41 -24.78 19.76
C ILE A 174 0.27 -25.73 20.95
N GLN A 175 1.25 -25.78 21.85
CA GLN A 175 1.14 -26.64 23.04
C GLN A 175 -0.02 -26.21 23.96
N ALA A 176 -0.25 -24.90 24.12
CA ALA A 176 -1.38 -24.38 24.91
C ALA A 176 -2.73 -24.75 24.28
N MET A 177 -2.84 -24.74 22.95
CA MET A 177 -4.08 -25.05 22.23
C MET A 177 -4.42 -26.55 22.17
N LYS A 178 -3.53 -27.42 22.68
CA LYS A 178 -3.84 -28.84 22.93
C LYS A 178 -4.83 -29.02 24.09
N ASP A 179 -4.96 -28.03 24.97
CA ASP A 179 -5.96 -28.02 26.05
C ASP A 179 -7.28 -27.44 25.52
N ASP A 180 -8.31 -28.29 25.43
CA ASP A 180 -9.65 -27.92 24.98
C ASP A 180 -10.26 -26.80 25.84
N ALA A 181 -10.00 -26.82 27.15
CA ALA A 181 -10.54 -25.80 28.05
C ALA A 181 -9.85 -24.45 27.85
N ALA A 182 -8.54 -24.44 27.57
CA ALA A 182 -7.81 -23.23 27.24
C ALA A 182 -8.30 -22.64 25.91
N TYR A 183 -8.47 -23.47 24.88
CA TYR A 183 -9.02 -23.04 23.59
C TYR A 183 -10.44 -22.49 23.75
N ALA A 184 -11.35 -23.22 24.40
CA ALA A 184 -12.74 -22.80 24.57
C ALA A 184 -12.87 -21.48 25.33
N ARG A 185 -12.02 -21.22 26.33
CA ARG A 185 -11.99 -19.92 27.03
C ARG A 185 -11.56 -18.78 26.11
N ALA A 186 -10.49 -18.96 25.35
CA ALA A 186 -10.00 -17.94 24.41
C ALA A 186 -11.01 -17.68 23.29
N ASP A 187 -11.60 -18.75 22.74
CA ASP A 187 -12.64 -18.69 21.72
C ASP A 187 -13.89 -17.92 22.20
N ALA A 188 -14.40 -18.28 23.39
CA ALA A 188 -15.56 -17.60 23.98
C ALA A 188 -15.27 -16.12 24.26
N ALA A 189 -14.08 -15.80 24.80
CA ALA A 189 -13.67 -14.42 25.08
C ALA A 189 -13.61 -13.58 23.79
N LEU A 190 -13.02 -14.12 22.71
CA LEU A 190 -13.01 -13.44 21.42
C LEU A 190 -14.41 -13.28 20.84
N THR A 191 -15.27 -14.29 20.97
CA THR A 191 -16.64 -14.24 20.42
C THR A 191 -17.43 -13.09 21.06
N VAL A 192 -17.32 -12.90 22.37
CA VAL A 192 -17.97 -11.78 23.07
C VAL A 192 -17.47 -10.43 22.54
N VAL A 193 -16.16 -10.27 22.38
CA VAL A 193 -15.55 -9.03 21.85
C VAL A 193 -16.00 -8.77 20.41
N GLU A 194 -16.04 -9.82 19.58
CA GLU A 194 -16.47 -9.71 18.19
C GLU A 194 -17.94 -9.31 18.06
N GLU A 195 -18.82 -9.94 18.83
CA GLU A 195 -20.25 -9.62 18.86
C GLU A 195 -20.51 -8.20 19.36
N GLU A 196 -19.81 -7.78 20.42
CA GLU A 196 -19.91 -6.42 20.94
C GLU A 196 -19.43 -5.38 19.92
N ALA A 197 -18.25 -5.59 19.32
CA ALA A 197 -17.71 -4.70 18.30
C ALA A 197 -18.64 -4.60 17.07
N ALA A 198 -19.14 -5.74 16.59
CA ALA A 198 -20.08 -5.79 15.47
C ALA A 198 -21.38 -5.03 15.79
N ARG A 199 -21.96 -5.25 16.98
CA ARG A 199 -23.17 -4.55 17.42
C ARG A 199 -22.95 -3.04 17.48
N THR A 200 -21.88 -2.60 18.15
CA THR A 200 -21.54 -1.17 18.26
C THR A 200 -21.36 -0.52 16.89
N TYR A 201 -20.71 -1.21 15.94
CA TYR A 201 -20.54 -0.69 14.60
C TYR A 201 -21.85 -0.59 13.82
N LEU A 202 -22.71 -1.60 13.88
CA LEU A 202 -24.01 -1.56 13.22
C LEU A 202 -24.89 -0.44 13.79
N GLU A 203 -24.93 -0.26 15.11
CA GLU A 203 -25.64 0.84 15.75
C GLU A 203 -25.10 2.21 15.31
N GLN A 204 -23.78 2.37 15.18
CA GLN A 204 -23.17 3.59 14.65
C GLN A 204 -23.54 3.84 13.19
N GLN A 205 -23.60 2.80 12.36
CA GLN A 205 -24.02 2.91 10.97
C GLN A 205 -25.50 3.31 10.84
N GLU A 206 -26.38 2.74 11.67
CA GLU A 206 -27.79 3.13 11.71
C GLU A 206 -27.98 4.57 12.18
N ARG A 207 -27.23 5.00 13.20
CA ARG A 207 -27.24 6.40 13.65
C ARG A 207 -26.78 7.36 12.57
N LYS A 208 -25.68 7.06 11.88
CA LYS A 208 -25.19 7.89 10.76
C LYS A 208 -26.22 7.97 9.64
N LYS A 209 -26.83 6.85 9.26
CA LYS A 209 -27.91 6.85 8.25
C LYS A 209 -29.11 7.68 8.68
N ALA A 210 -29.52 7.59 9.95
CA ALA A 210 -30.62 8.38 10.49
C ALA A 210 -30.28 9.89 10.53
N GLU A 211 -29.06 10.25 10.92
CA GLU A 211 -28.57 11.63 10.89
C GLU A 211 -28.49 12.19 9.47
N GLU A 212 -27.99 11.40 8.50
CA GLU A 212 -27.97 11.78 7.09
C GLU A 212 -29.38 11.97 6.52
N GLN A 213 -30.33 11.09 6.86
CA GLN A 213 -31.73 11.24 6.47
C GLN A 213 -32.35 12.51 7.05
N ARG A 214 -32.12 12.80 8.33
CA ARG A 214 -32.58 14.04 8.96
C ARG A 214 -31.96 15.27 8.30
N ALA A 215 -30.66 15.24 8.02
CA ALA A 215 -29.97 16.34 7.32
C ALA A 215 -30.50 16.54 5.89
N GLN A 216 -30.86 15.46 5.19
CA GLN A 216 -31.49 15.55 3.87
C GLN A 216 -32.90 16.14 3.96
N GLU A 217 -33.71 15.73 4.93
CA GLU A 217 -35.05 16.29 5.16
C GLU A 217 -34.98 17.78 5.54
N GLU A 218 -34.08 18.16 6.44
CA GLU A 218 -33.85 19.56 6.80
C GLU A 218 -33.42 20.40 5.59
N ARG A 219 -32.57 19.88 4.72
CA ARG A 219 -32.20 20.55 3.45
C ARG A 219 -33.41 20.73 2.55
N ARG A 220 -34.26 19.72 2.41
CA ARG A 220 -35.51 19.82 1.62
C ARG A 220 -36.45 20.88 2.19
N VAL A 221 -36.63 20.91 3.51
CA VAL A 221 -37.47 21.93 4.17
C VAL A 221 -36.87 23.33 4.01
N GLN A 222 -35.54 23.48 4.11
CA GLN A 222 -34.89 24.77 3.85
C GLN A 222 -35.04 25.22 2.40
N GLU A 223 -34.91 24.31 1.44
CA GLU A 223 -35.10 24.59 0.03
C GLU A 223 -36.55 25.01 -0.26
N GLU A 224 -37.53 24.33 0.32
CA GLU A 224 -38.94 24.70 0.21
C GLU A 224 -39.21 26.08 0.83
N LYS A 225 -38.62 26.38 2.00
CA LYS A 225 -38.72 27.72 2.62
C LYS A 225 -38.12 28.80 1.73
N ARG A 226 -36.94 28.57 1.15
CA ARG A 226 -36.31 29.51 0.19
C ARG A 226 -37.19 29.72 -1.04
N ALA A 227 -37.77 28.65 -1.58
CA ALA A 227 -38.69 28.76 -2.70
C ALA A 227 -39.97 29.53 -2.34
N GLN A 228 -40.50 29.38 -1.12
CA GLN A 228 -41.64 30.16 -0.64
C GLN A 228 -41.28 31.64 -0.41
N GLU A 229 -40.11 31.92 0.18
CA GLU A 229 -39.61 33.28 0.37
C GLU A 229 -39.36 33.97 -0.97
N GLU A 230 -38.80 33.26 -1.95
CA GLU A 230 -38.60 33.77 -3.31
C GLU A 230 -39.94 34.07 -3.99
N LYS A 231 -40.95 33.19 -3.85
CA LYS A 231 -42.31 33.46 -4.35
C LYS A 231 -42.92 34.70 -3.72
N ARG A 232 -42.78 34.88 -2.39
CA ARG A 232 -43.26 36.08 -1.68
C ARG A 232 -42.54 37.33 -2.17
N ALA A 233 -41.22 37.27 -2.33
CA ALA A 233 -40.43 38.39 -2.84
C ALA A 233 -40.80 38.73 -4.30
N GLN A 234 -41.09 37.73 -5.14
CA GLN A 234 -41.59 37.96 -6.50
C GLN A 234 -42.97 38.62 -6.49
N GLU A 235 -43.88 38.18 -5.61
CA GLU A 235 -45.20 38.79 -5.49
C GLU A 235 -45.12 40.24 -5.00
N GLU A 236 -44.27 40.51 -4.00
CA GLU A 236 -44.03 41.87 -3.49
C GLU A 236 -43.42 42.79 -4.56
N ARG A 237 -42.46 42.28 -5.36
CA ARG A 237 -41.93 43.02 -6.52
C ARG A 237 -43.02 43.34 -7.54
N ARG A 238 -43.93 42.40 -7.83
CA ARG A 238 -45.06 42.66 -8.75
C ARG A 238 -46.00 43.74 -8.21
N ARG A 239 -46.30 43.72 -6.91
CA ARG A 239 -47.12 44.76 -6.26
C ARG A 239 -46.43 46.13 -6.31
N ALA A 240 -45.15 46.20 -5.98
CA ALA A 240 -44.36 47.44 -6.05
C ALA A 240 -44.29 47.99 -7.49
N GLU A 241 -44.14 47.12 -8.49
CA GLU A 241 -44.16 47.53 -9.90
C GLU A 241 -45.53 48.07 -10.33
N GLU A 242 -46.64 47.44 -9.90
CA GLU A 242 -47.99 47.94 -10.15
C GLU A 242 -48.24 49.28 -9.47
N GLU A 243 -47.81 49.46 -8.22
CA GLU A 243 -47.89 50.74 -7.51
C GLU A 243 -47.07 51.83 -8.18
N ALA A 244 -45.85 51.52 -8.63
CA ALA A 244 -45.01 52.46 -9.37
C ALA A 244 -45.68 52.89 -10.69
N ARG A 245 -46.29 51.95 -11.43
CA ARG A 245 -47.06 52.26 -12.64
C ARG A 245 -48.28 53.13 -12.34
N GLN A 246 -48.95 52.91 -11.21
CA GLN A 246 -50.06 53.77 -10.79
C GLN A 246 -49.58 55.17 -10.38
N ALA A 247 -48.47 55.27 -9.66
CA ALA A 247 -47.87 56.55 -9.27
C ALA A 247 -47.42 57.34 -10.50
N GLU A 248 -46.81 56.69 -11.49
CA GLU A 248 -46.44 57.33 -12.76
C GLU A 248 -47.66 57.83 -13.53
N ARG A 249 -48.78 57.08 -13.54
CA ARG A 249 -50.04 57.56 -14.13
C ARG A 249 -50.57 58.80 -13.42
N ARG A 250 -50.57 58.82 -12.08
CA ARG A 250 -50.99 59.99 -11.29
C ARG A 250 -50.08 61.20 -11.56
N GLN A 251 -48.77 60.99 -11.63
CA GLN A 251 -47.82 62.05 -11.98
C GLN A 251 -48.08 62.59 -13.39
N ARG A 252 -48.32 61.74 -14.38
CA ARG A 252 -48.68 62.19 -15.73
C ARG A 252 -49.98 62.97 -15.76
N GLU A 253 -51.01 62.53 -15.04
CA GLU A 253 -52.28 63.27 -14.91
C GLU A 253 -52.08 64.62 -14.21
N GLU A 254 -51.22 64.68 -13.20
CA GLU A 254 -50.89 65.92 -12.47
C GLU A 254 -50.04 66.88 -13.31
N GLU A 255 -49.05 66.37 -14.05
CA GLU A 255 -48.29 67.13 -15.05
C GLU A 255 -49.20 67.65 -16.17
N GLU A 256 -50.16 66.85 -16.64
CA GLU A 256 -51.12 67.27 -17.66
C GLU A 256 -52.05 68.36 -17.12
N ARG A 257 -52.48 68.28 -15.85
CA ARG A 257 -53.21 69.35 -15.16
C ARG A 257 -52.37 70.62 -14.98
N GLN A 258 -51.12 70.49 -14.56
CA GLN A 258 -50.21 71.64 -14.43
C GLN A 258 -49.91 72.27 -15.79
N ALA A 259 -49.74 71.47 -16.84
CA ALA A 259 -49.56 71.96 -18.20
C ALA A 259 -50.82 72.66 -18.72
N ALA A 260 -52.02 72.18 -18.37
CA ALA A 260 -53.27 72.85 -18.68
C ALA A 260 -53.38 74.22 -17.97
N LEU A 261 -53.03 74.28 -16.68
CA LEU A 261 -52.97 75.53 -15.90
C LEU A 261 -51.93 76.50 -16.47
N ARG A 262 -50.73 76.02 -16.82
CA ARG A 262 -49.71 76.86 -17.49
C ARG A 262 -50.17 77.35 -18.85
N ARG A 263 -50.87 76.55 -19.65
CA ARG A 263 -51.46 77.00 -20.92
C ARG A 263 -52.54 78.06 -20.69
N GLU A 264 -53.24 78.02 -19.56
CA GLU A 264 -54.20 79.03 -19.15
C GLU A 264 -53.51 80.32 -18.66
N GLU A 265 -52.44 80.21 -17.88
CA GLU A 265 -51.58 81.34 -17.47
C GLU A 265 -50.85 81.96 -18.66
N GLU A 266 -50.38 81.18 -19.62
CA GLU A 266 -49.72 81.65 -20.83
C GLU A 266 -50.71 82.33 -21.77
N ARG A 267 -51.98 81.88 -21.78
CA ARG A 267 -53.10 82.62 -22.38
C ARG A 267 -53.36 83.95 -21.66
N ARG A 268 -53.22 84.03 -20.34
CA ARG A 268 -53.28 85.29 -19.58
C ARG A 268 -52.04 86.18 -19.76
N ALA A 269 -50.86 85.61 -19.97
CA ALA A 269 -49.61 86.34 -20.21
C ALA A 269 -49.58 86.98 -21.60
N ARG A 270 -50.29 86.42 -22.59
CA ARG A 270 -50.47 87.02 -23.93
C ARG A 270 -51.33 88.29 -23.97
N THR A 271 -51.79 88.81 -22.83
CA THR A 271 -52.49 90.10 -22.72
C THR A 271 -51.60 91.29 -22.28
N LEU A 272 -50.27 91.14 -22.25
CA LEU A 272 -49.32 92.24 -21.97
C LEU A 272 -48.25 92.38 -23.08
N PRO A 273 -47.85 93.62 -23.44
CA PRO A 273 -46.99 93.89 -24.60
C PRO A 273 -45.50 93.56 -24.33
N PRO A 274 -44.71 93.31 -25.40
CA PRO A 274 -43.39 92.68 -25.30
C PRO A 274 -42.26 93.68 -24.98
N VAL A 275 -41.25 93.21 -24.25
CA VAL A 275 -39.97 93.90 -23.99
C VAL A 275 -38.84 93.14 -24.72
N PRO A 276 -37.87 93.81 -25.37
CA PRO A 276 -36.94 93.18 -26.28
C PRO A 276 -35.74 92.52 -25.57
N ALA A 277 -35.22 91.48 -26.22
CA ALA A 277 -34.08 90.67 -25.82
C ALA A 277 -32.73 91.41 -25.85
N PRO A 278 -31.70 90.85 -25.20
CA PRO A 278 -30.35 90.90 -25.72
C PRO A 278 -29.78 89.51 -26.05
N GLN A 279 -28.93 89.54 -27.06
CA GLN A 279 -28.16 88.46 -27.67
C GLN A 279 -27.01 88.00 -26.76
N ALA A 280 -26.69 86.70 -26.75
CA ALA A 280 -25.30 86.18 -26.69
C ALA A 280 -25.23 84.68 -27.03
N MET A 281 -24.21 84.35 -27.82
CA MET A 281 -23.77 83.06 -28.38
C MET A 281 -23.09 82.13 -27.33
N PRO A 282 -22.37 81.03 -27.69
CA PRO A 282 -22.56 79.97 -28.69
C PRO A 282 -22.54 78.54 -28.09
N GLN A 283 -22.79 77.57 -28.98
CA GLN A 283 -22.64 76.12 -28.89
C GLN A 283 -21.51 75.56 -27.98
N THR A 284 -21.87 74.59 -27.12
CA THR A 284 -20.94 73.56 -26.64
C THR A 284 -21.57 72.18 -26.84
N GLY A 285 -21.02 71.44 -27.80
CA GLY A 285 -21.41 70.07 -28.11
C GLY A 285 -21.06 69.11 -26.97
N TYR A 286 -21.99 68.22 -26.66
CA TYR A 286 -21.75 67.06 -25.81
C TYR A 286 -20.95 66.01 -26.61
N PRO A 287 -19.79 65.56 -26.12
CA PRO A 287 -19.04 64.52 -26.80
C PRO A 287 -19.64 63.16 -26.50
N SER A 288 -19.79 62.35 -27.55
CA SER A 288 -20.02 60.92 -27.47
C SER A 288 -18.95 60.26 -26.60
N ALA A 289 -19.37 59.58 -25.54
CA ALA A 289 -18.50 58.73 -24.73
C ALA A 289 -18.01 57.55 -25.59
N SER A 290 -16.83 57.71 -26.17
CA SER A 290 -16.06 56.59 -26.69
C SER A 290 -15.48 55.83 -25.49
N THR A 291 -16.03 54.65 -25.24
CA THR A 291 -15.51 53.67 -24.29
C THR A 291 -14.14 53.19 -24.76
N THR A 292 -13.08 53.95 -24.44
CA THR A 292 -11.70 53.50 -24.58
C THR A 292 -11.39 52.60 -23.41
N THR A 293 -11.44 51.29 -23.64
CA THR A 293 -10.90 50.28 -22.73
C THR A 293 -9.43 50.63 -22.44
N PRO A 294 -9.00 50.79 -21.18
CA PRO A 294 -7.60 51.00 -20.87
C PRO A 294 -6.80 49.76 -21.29
N PRO A 295 -5.55 49.91 -21.78
CA PRO A 295 -4.69 48.76 -21.99
C PRO A 295 -4.54 48.04 -20.65
N ILE A 296 -4.87 46.75 -20.63
CA ILE A 296 -4.69 45.88 -19.47
C ILE A 296 -3.20 45.96 -19.12
N ASP A 297 -2.92 46.59 -18.01
CA ASP A 297 -1.57 46.79 -17.45
C ASP A 297 -1.09 45.43 -16.93
N THR A 298 -0.71 44.54 -17.87
CA THR A 298 -0.27 43.17 -17.61
C THR A 298 0.91 43.12 -16.64
N SER A 299 1.73 44.18 -16.62
CA SER A 299 2.82 44.39 -15.67
C SER A 299 2.34 44.43 -14.20
N ARG A 300 1.21 45.12 -13.92
CA ARG A 300 0.63 45.19 -12.58
C ARG A 300 -0.03 43.87 -12.17
N GLN A 301 -0.63 43.16 -13.12
CA GLN A 301 -1.20 41.84 -12.88
C GLN A 301 -0.12 40.80 -12.57
N GLU A 302 1.01 40.82 -13.27
CA GLU A 302 2.16 39.93 -12.99
C GLU A 302 2.78 40.23 -11.62
N ALA A 303 2.95 41.50 -11.26
CA ALA A 303 3.46 41.89 -9.94
C ALA A 303 2.51 41.47 -8.80
N ALA A 304 1.19 41.61 -9.00
CA ALA A 304 0.18 41.15 -8.05
C ALA A 304 0.18 39.62 -7.90
N GLN A 305 0.29 38.87 -9.01
CA GLN A 305 0.39 37.41 -8.98
C GLN A 305 1.66 36.91 -8.30
N GLN A 306 2.82 37.53 -8.56
CA GLN A 306 4.07 37.16 -7.88
C GLN A 306 4.00 37.43 -6.37
N THR A 307 3.34 38.52 -5.96
CA THR A 307 3.10 38.82 -4.54
C THR A 307 2.20 37.78 -3.90
N GLN A 308 1.15 37.34 -4.61
CA GLN A 308 0.24 36.29 -4.13
C GLN A 308 0.94 34.92 -4.00
N VAL A 309 1.80 34.55 -4.96
CA VAL A 309 2.60 33.32 -4.87
C VAL A 309 3.53 33.36 -3.66
N ARG A 310 4.24 34.47 -3.43
CA ARG A 310 5.11 34.63 -2.25
C ARG A 310 4.33 34.54 -0.93
N GLN A 311 3.13 35.12 -0.87
CA GLN A 311 2.27 35.02 0.33
C GLN A 311 1.84 33.57 0.60
N LEU A 312 1.46 32.82 -0.44
CA LEU A 312 1.09 31.41 -0.32
C LEU A 312 2.29 30.53 0.05
N GLU A 313 3.47 30.77 -0.50
CA GLU A 313 4.70 30.04 -0.13
C GLU A 313 5.12 30.32 1.32
N ASN A 314 5.03 31.57 1.78
CA ASN A 314 5.28 31.92 3.17
C ASN A 314 4.28 31.24 4.11
N ARG A 315 2.99 31.21 3.75
CA ARG A 315 1.95 30.55 4.54
C ARG A 315 2.12 29.02 4.57
N ARG A 316 2.55 28.41 3.45
CA ARG A 316 2.93 26.98 3.41
C ARG A 316 4.06 26.69 4.40
N ALA A 317 5.11 27.50 4.39
CA ALA A 317 6.25 27.33 5.30
C ALA A 317 5.86 27.51 6.77
N GLU A 318 4.88 28.37 7.07
CA GLU A 318 4.33 28.53 8.42
C GLU A 318 3.56 27.28 8.86
N ILE A 319 2.70 26.72 7.99
CA ILE A 319 1.97 25.48 8.28
C ILE A 319 2.93 24.31 8.48
N ASP A 320 3.97 24.16 7.66
CA ASP A 320 4.97 23.11 7.82
C ASP A 320 5.69 23.21 9.20
N ARG A 321 5.92 24.42 9.71
CA ARG A 321 6.45 24.62 11.08
C ARG A 321 5.45 24.23 12.15
N THR A 322 4.16 24.53 11.95
CA THR A 322 3.07 24.14 12.86
C THR A 322 2.94 22.62 12.93
N ILE A 323 2.92 21.93 11.78
CA ILE A 323 2.93 20.46 11.68
C ILE A 323 4.12 19.88 12.45
N SER A 324 5.33 20.42 12.21
CA SER A 324 6.54 19.97 12.91
C SER A 324 6.51 20.22 14.42
N ARG A 325 5.79 21.25 14.88
CA ARG A 325 5.59 21.53 16.31
C ARG A 325 4.60 20.54 16.92
N LEU A 326 3.47 20.30 16.26
CA LEU A 326 2.43 19.37 16.70
C LEU A 326 2.96 17.93 16.78
N GLN A 327 3.70 17.48 15.77
CA GLN A 327 4.35 16.16 15.78
C GLN A 327 5.31 15.99 16.96
N ARG A 328 6.10 17.02 17.29
CA ARG A 328 6.99 16.99 18.47
C ARG A 328 6.21 16.99 19.79
N GLN A 329 5.11 17.73 19.87
CA GLN A 329 4.23 17.72 21.05
C GLN A 329 3.58 16.35 21.26
N MET A 330 3.13 15.69 20.18
CA MET A 330 2.58 14.33 20.27
C MET A 330 3.63 13.31 20.70
N ALA A 331 4.83 13.37 20.13
CA ALA A 331 5.94 12.50 20.52
C ALA A 331 6.35 12.69 21.99
N SER A 332 6.37 13.94 22.47
CA SER A 332 6.59 14.26 23.89
C SER A 332 5.51 13.66 24.78
N ARG A 333 4.23 13.87 24.44
CA ARG A 333 3.08 13.36 25.22
C ARG A 333 3.03 11.83 25.25
N GLN A 334 3.38 11.16 24.15
CA GLN A 334 3.52 9.71 24.12
C GLN A 334 4.67 9.24 25.02
N GLY A 335 5.81 9.95 25.02
CA GLY A 335 6.93 9.65 25.92
C GLY A 335 6.57 9.79 27.40
N ASP A 336 5.82 10.83 27.77
CA ASP A 336 5.37 11.06 29.15
C ASP A 336 4.34 10.02 29.60
N PHE A 337 3.45 9.60 28.70
CA PHE A 337 2.49 8.52 28.94
C PHE A 337 3.20 7.18 29.25
N LEU A 338 4.25 6.85 28.50
CA LEU A 338 5.03 5.63 28.70
C LEU A 338 5.85 5.64 29.99
N ARG A 339 6.22 6.82 30.51
CA ARG A 339 7.03 6.95 31.73
C ARG A 339 6.23 6.79 33.02
N ASN A 340 4.91 7.00 33.01
CA ASN A 340 4.12 6.94 34.24
C ASN A 340 2.70 6.36 34.03
N PRO A 341 2.60 5.06 33.67
CA PRO A 341 1.34 4.43 33.30
C PRO A 341 0.36 4.23 34.47
N LEU A 342 0.80 4.43 35.71
CA LEU A 342 0.01 4.14 36.92
C LEU A 342 -0.80 5.34 37.45
N ASN A 343 -0.70 6.52 36.83
CA ASN A 343 -1.51 7.68 37.21
C ASN A 343 -2.71 7.83 36.25
N PRO A 344 -3.95 7.45 36.66
CA PRO A 344 -5.12 7.49 35.79
C PRO A 344 -5.52 8.90 35.35
N GLN A 345 -5.24 9.93 36.16
CA GLN A 345 -5.48 11.32 35.76
C GLN A 345 -4.46 11.79 34.70
N ALA A 346 -3.20 11.38 34.82
CA ALA A 346 -2.17 11.64 33.81
C ALA A 346 -2.49 10.91 32.49
N ALA A 347 -2.99 9.68 32.56
CA ALA A 347 -3.40 8.91 31.40
C ALA A 347 -4.58 9.56 30.64
N LEU A 348 -5.63 9.96 31.36
CA LEU A 348 -6.81 10.61 30.74
C LEU A 348 -6.47 11.98 30.14
N SER A 349 -5.66 12.79 30.83
CA SER A 349 -5.20 14.09 30.30
C SER A 349 -4.26 13.93 29.10
N GLY A 350 -3.44 12.88 29.09
CA GLY A 350 -2.58 12.51 27.96
C GLY A 350 -3.36 12.12 26.72
N ILE A 351 -4.39 11.27 26.88
CA ILE A 351 -5.26 10.83 25.77
C ILE A 351 -6.02 12.00 25.16
N ALA A 352 -6.66 12.84 25.99
CA ALA A 352 -7.35 14.04 25.52
C ALA A 352 -6.39 15.00 24.81
N GLY A 353 -5.18 15.16 25.34
CA GLY A 353 -4.15 15.98 24.75
C GLY A 353 -3.61 15.46 23.41
N ILE A 354 -3.48 14.14 23.24
CA ILE A 354 -3.07 13.54 21.97
C ILE A 354 -4.20 13.67 20.94
N SER A 355 -5.45 13.43 21.34
CA SER A 355 -6.61 13.59 20.46
C SER A 355 -6.77 15.02 19.94
N GLN A 356 -6.58 16.02 20.79
CA GLN A 356 -6.61 17.43 20.36
C GLN A 356 -5.46 17.76 19.40
N ALA A 357 -4.22 17.34 19.73
CA ALA A 357 -3.07 17.58 18.87
C ALA A 357 -3.20 16.89 17.50
N GLN A 358 -3.84 15.73 17.44
CA GLN A 358 -4.16 15.04 16.20
C GLN A 358 -5.19 15.80 15.36
N ALA A 359 -6.24 16.34 15.98
CA ALA A 359 -7.23 17.16 15.26
C ALA A 359 -6.61 18.44 14.68
N GLU A 360 -5.72 19.11 15.44
CA GLU A 360 -4.97 20.28 14.98
C GLU A 360 -4.00 19.91 13.84
N LEU A 361 -3.41 18.71 13.88
CA LEU A 361 -2.54 18.21 12.81
C LEU A 361 -3.32 17.95 11.52
N ASP A 362 -4.46 17.27 11.62
CA ASP A 362 -5.33 16.98 10.47
C ASP A 362 -5.83 18.28 9.81
N GLN A 363 -6.17 19.30 10.61
CA GLN A 363 -6.55 20.62 10.11
C GLN A 363 -5.37 21.31 9.39
N ALA A 364 -4.17 21.29 9.97
CA ALA A 364 -2.98 21.88 9.35
C ALA A 364 -2.61 21.19 8.02
N GLU A 365 -2.76 19.88 7.93
CA GLU A 365 -2.53 19.12 6.69
C GLU A 365 -3.57 19.46 5.61
N ALA A 366 -4.85 19.63 6.00
CA ALA A 366 -5.90 20.07 5.08
C ALA A 366 -5.61 21.46 4.50
N GLU A 367 -5.21 22.42 5.35
CA GLU A 367 -4.82 23.77 4.91
C GLU A 367 -3.59 23.75 3.98
N ARG A 368 -2.60 22.89 4.28
CA ARG A 368 -1.42 22.67 3.40
C ARG A 368 -1.83 22.21 2.00
N LEU A 369 -2.75 21.26 1.92
CA LEU A 369 -3.29 20.74 0.66
C LEU A 369 -4.04 21.81 -0.14
N GLU A 370 -4.80 22.68 0.52
CA GLU A 370 -5.48 23.80 -0.12
C GLU A 370 -4.48 24.82 -0.71
N ILE A 371 -3.43 25.16 0.04
CA ILE A 371 -2.37 26.05 -0.45
C ILE A 371 -1.63 25.43 -1.63
N GLU A 372 -1.32 24.13 -1.60
CA GLU A 372 -0.67 23.45 -2.72
C GLU A 372 -1.56 23.46 -3.98
N ARG A 373 -2.87 23.24 -3.84
CA ARG A 373 -3.82 23.38 -4.95
C ARG A 373 -3.89 24.81 -5.49
N ALA A 374 -3.86 25.82 -4.62
CA ALA A 374 -3.84 27.23 -5.02
C ALA A 374 -2.54 27.59 -5.78
N LEU A 375 -1.38 27.14 -5.29
CA LEU A 375 -0.09 27.31 -5.96
C LEU A 375 -0.06 26.59 -7.33
N ALA A 376 -0.63 25.39 -7.43
CA ALA A 376 -0.74 24.66 -8.69
C ALA A 376 -1.60 25.41 -9.72
N ARG A 377 -2.73 26.00 -9.29
CA ARG A 377 -3.59 26.85 -10.16
C ARG A 377 -2.84 28.08 -10.67
N LEU A 378 -2.09 28.76 -9.80
CA LEU A 378 -1.31 29.94 -10.17
C LEU A 378 -0.15 29.59 -11.12
N ARG A 379 0.53 28.45 -10.90
CA ARG A 379 1.59 27.97 -11.81
C ARG A 379 1.06 27.59 -13.20
N LYS A 380 -0.14 27.00 -13.26
CA LYS A 380 -0.79 26.63 -14.54
C LYS A 380 -1.29 27.84 -15.34
N ALA A 381 -1.55 28.97 -14.68
CA ALA A 381 -1.98 30.21 -15.32
C ALA A 381 -0.84 31.01 -15.98
N ARG A 382 0.42 30.59 -15.83
CA ARG A 382 1.57 31.28 -16.40
C ARG A 382 1.83 30.83 -17.85
N PRO A 383 1.76 31.71 -18.87
CA PRO A 383 2.14 31.35 -20.24
C PRO A 383 3.65 31.08 -20.32
N VAL A 384 4.01 29.92 -20.86
CA VAL A 384 5.39 29.44 -21.00
C VAL A 384 6.11 30.30 -22.05
N THR A 385 6.99 31.19 -21.60
CA THR A 385 8.06 31.74 -22.43
C THR A 385 9.30 30.85 -22.30
N THR A 386 9.78 30.39 -23.45
CA THR A 386 10.87 29.44 -23.66
C THR A 386 12.22 29.94 -23.13
N ALA A 387 12.92 29.11 -22.35
CA ALA A 387 14.35 29.31 -22.05
C ALA A 387 15.10 27.97 -21.87
N VAL A 388 15.94 27.68 -22.87
CA VAL A 388 17.33 27.19 -22.85
C VAL A 388 17.77 26.11 -21.83
N ALA A 389 18.29 25.00 -22.35
CA ALA A 389 18.98 23.92 -21.64
C ALA A 389 20.52 24.06 -21.68
N PRO A 390 21.26 23.41 -20.74
CA PRO A 390 22.62 22.96 -21.04
C PRO A 390 22.94 21.48 -20.70
N ASN A 391 23.85 20.94 -21.52
CA ASN A 391 24.61 19.66 -21.52
C ASN A 391 25.49 19.44 -20.26
N ALA A 392 26.17 18.31 -19.91
CA ALA A 392 26.51 16.97 -20.45
C ALA A 392 27.07 16.10 -19.27
N PRO A 393 27.26 14.77 -19.40
CA PRO A 393 27.74 13.88 -18.32
C PRO A 393 29.26 13.59 -18.33
N VAL A 394 29.79 13.30 -17.14
CA VAL A 394 31.21 12.96 -16.85
C VAL A 394 31.41 11.43 -16.86
N ALA A 395 32.51 10.99 -17.47
CA ALA A 395 32.93 9.58 -17.57
C ALA A 395 33.77 9.12 -16.37
N SER A 396 33.66 7.85 -16.00
CA SER A 396 34.49 7.15 -15.00
C SER A 396 35.29 5.99 -15.63
N PRO A 397 36.47 5.61 -15.09
CA PRO A 397 37.46 4.78 -15.76
C PRO A 397 37.28 3.26 -15.51
N ALA A 398 37.84 2.49 -16.44
CA ALA A 398 37.70 1.04 -16.58
C ALA A 398 38.56 0.22 -15.61
N THR A 399 37.94 -0.74 -14.92
CA THR A 399 38.62 -1.89 -14.28
C THR A 399 38.75 -3.03 -15.29
N THR A 400 39.96 -3.57 -15.44
CA THR A 400 40.31 -4.71 -16.29
C THR A 400 39.54 -5.97 -15.91
N ARG A 401 38.42 -6.22 -16.60
CA ARG A 401 37.76 -7.53 -16.65
C ARG A 401 38.59 -8.47 -17.53
N SER A 402 39.45 -9.29 -16.93
CA SER A 402 39.98 -10.48 -17.60
C SER A 402 38.85 -11.51 -17.74
N GLY A 403 38.00 -11.34 -18.76
CA GLY A 403 36.93 -12.29 -19.05
C GLY A 403 37.50 -13.61 -19.55
N CYS A 404 37.02 -14.73 -18.99
CA CYS A 404 37.21 -16.06 -19.56
C CYS A 404 36.75 -16.04 -21.03
N ARG A 405 37.61 -16.51 -21.93
CA ARG A 405 37.38 -16.54 -23.39
C ARG A 405 37.94 -17.82 -24.00
N GLU A 406 37.46 -18.18 -25.19
CA GLU A 406 37.97 -19.33 -25.94
C GLU A 406 39.50 -19.24 -26.11
N GLY A 407 40.19 -20.37 -25.88
CA GLY A 407 41.64 -20.49 -25.86
C GLY A 407 42.32 -20.04 -24.55
N ALA A 408 41.59 -19.47 -23.58
CA ALA A 408 42.15 -19.04 -22.30
C ALA A 408 41.93 -20.08 -21.19
N ALA A 409 42.84 -20.05 -20.21
CA ALA A 409 42.64 -20.70 -18.92
C ALA A 409 41.61 -19.91 -18.09
N CYS A 410 40.56 -20.59 -17.65
CA CYS A 410 39.45 -20.03 -16.91
C CYS A 410 39.32 -20.73 -15.55
N PRO A 411 39.17 -19.98 -14.45
CA PRO A 411 38.82 -20.58 -13.17
C PRO A 411 37.35 -20.98 -13.16
N VAL A 412 37.06 -22.15 -12.58
CA VAL A 412 35.71 -22.58 -12.24
C VAL A 412 35.18 -21.67 -11.13
N LEU A 413 34.14 -20.89 -11.43
CA LEU A 413 33.57 -19.87 -10.53
C LEU A 413 32.69 -20.48 -9.43
N SER A 414 32.07 -21.63 -9.71
CA SER A 414 31.24 -22.40 -8.78
C SER A 414 31.34 -23.88 -9.11
N ALA A 415 31.18 -24.76 -8.10
CA ALA A 415 31.21 -26.20 -8.32
C ALA A 415 30.26 -26.60 -9.46
N THR A 416 30.77 -27.32 -10.46
CA THR A 416 30.04 -27.64 -11.69
C THR A 416 30.29 -29.08 -12.13
N LEU A 417 29.40 -29.60 -12.95
CA LEU A 417 29.55 -30.93 -13.54
C LEU A 417 30.35 -30.81 -14.85
N PHE A 418 31.41 -31.60 -14.96
CA PHE A 418 32.12 -31.87 -16.20
C PHE A 418 31.71 -33.25 -16.70
N CYS A 419 31.41 -33.38 -17.98
CA CYS A 419 31.18 -34.68 -18.62
C CYS A 419 32.04 -34.80 -19.87
N ARG A 420 32.52 -36.02 -20.17
CA ARG A 420 33.39 -36.25 -21.33
C ARG A 420 32.69 -35.92 -22.65
N THR A 421 31.36 -36.08 -22.72
CA THR A 421 30.58 -35.77 -23.93
C THR A 421 29.34 -34.90 -23.65
N PRO A 422 28.90 -34.10 -24.63
CA PRO A 422 27.62 -33.40 -24.57
C PRO A 422 26.42 -34.32 -24.34
N GLN A 423 26.45 -35.54 -24.87
CA GLN A 423 25.37 -36.52 -24.75
C GLN A 423 25.23 -36.99 -23.30
N GLN A 424 26.34 -37.25 -22.60
CA GLN A 424 26.32 -37.59 -21.17
C GLN A 424 25.72 -36.46 -20.33
N MET A 425 26.14 -35.22 -20.57
CA MET A 425 25.56 -34.03 -19.93
C MET A 425 24.05 -33.93 -20.21
N THR A 426 23.64 -34.15 -21.46
CA THR A 426 22.22 -34.11 -21.87
C THR A 426 21.40 -35.19 -21.15
N VAL A 427 21.93 -36.39 -20.94
CA VAL A 427 21.23 -37.46 -20.20
C VAL A 427 21.05 -37.09 -18.73
N VAL A 428 22.04 -36.43 -18.11
CA VAL A 428 21.91 -35.94 -16.74
C VAL A 428 20.85 -34.82 -16.67
N LEU A 429 20.91 -33.85 -17.59
CA LEU A 429 19.98 -32.72 -17.61
C LEU A 429 18.55 -33.12 -18.02
N SER A 430 18.37 -34.18 -18.81
CA SER A 430 17.03 -34.66 -19.19
C SER A 430 16.25 -35.29 -18.04
N GLN A 431 16.93 -35.65 -16.95
CA GLN A 431 16.25 -36.04 -15.71
C GLN A 431 15.69 -34.81 -15.03
N ARG A 432 14.45 -34.87 -14.53
CA ARG A 432 13.87 -33.78 -13.72
C ARG A 432 14.77 -33.45 -12.52
N PRO A 433 14.92 -32.16 -12.15
CA PRO A 433 15.66 -31.75 -10.95
C PRO A 433 15.20 -32.53 -9.72
N GLY A 434 16.14 -33.04 -8.93
CA GLY A 434 15.86 -33.84 -7.74
C GLY A 434 16.55 -35.21 -7.73
N PRO A 435 15.98 -36.23 -7.05
CA PRO A 435 16.68 -37.48 -6.74
C PRO A 435 17.04 -38.29 -7.98
N SER A 436 16.17 -38.32 -8.99
CA SER A 436 16.42 -39.05 -10.24
C SER A 436 17.61 -38.47 -11.01
N ARG A 437 17.71 -37.14 -11.11
CA ARG A 437 18.89 -36.48 -11.68
C ARG A 437 20.15 -36.77 -10.88
N ARG A 438 20.08 -36.71 -9.55
CA ARG A 438 21.22 -37.04 -8.68
C ARG A 438 21.67 -38.48 -8.88
N GLN A 439 20.76 -39.44 -8.89
CA GLN A 439 21.07 -40.85 -9.11
C GLN A 439 21.76 -41.08 -10.46
N VAL A 440 21.26 -40.46 -11.54
CA VAL A 440 21.87 -40.56 -12.87
C VAL A 440 23.24 -39.89 -12.89
N ARG A 441 23.35 -38.66 -12.36
CA ARG A 441 24.64 -37.95 -12.23
C ARG A 441 25.68 -38.80 -11.49
N ASP A 442 25.31 -39.33 -10.33
CA ASP A 442 26.22 -40.09 -9.47
C ASP A 442 26.63 -41.41 -10.15
N ALA A 443 25.75 -42.04 -10.93
CA ALA A 443 26.10 -43.18 -11.78
C ALA A 443 27.12 -42.83 -12.87
N PHE A 444 26.96 -41.69 -13.55
CA PHE A 444 27.95 -41.21 -14.53
C PHE A 444 29.27 -40.81 -13.87
N ILE A 445 29.25 -40.28 -12.65
CA ILE A 445 30.47 -40.01 -11.87
C ILE A 445 31.17 -41.31 -11.49
N ALA A 446 30.43 -42.31 -11.00
CA ALA A 446 30.97 -43.61 -10.64
C ALA A 446 31.57 -44.35 -11.86
N ALA A 447 30.99 -44.18 -13.04
CA ALA A 447 31.51 -44.72 -14.30
C ALA A 447 32.74 -43.97 -14.83
N GLY A 448 33.10 -42.81 -14.24
CA GLY A 448 34.18 -41.94 -14.72
C GLY A 448 33.85 -41.16 -16.00
N ASP A 449 32.58 -41.16 -16.40
CA ASP A 449 32.06 -40.45 -17.57
C ASP A 449 31.83 -38.97 -17.29
N CYS A 450 31.46 -38.65 -16.05
CA CYS A 450 31.40 -37.29 -15.54
C CYS A 450 32.25 -37.14 -14.28
N ARG A 451 32.59 -35.90 -13.94
CA ARG A 451 33.34 -35.53 -12.74
C ARG A 451 32.80 -34.21 -12.21
N GLN A 452 32.70 -34.08 -10.90
CA GLN A 452 32.43 -32.79 -10.27
C GLN A 452 33.73 -31.99 -10.19
N LEU A 453 33.73 -30.77 -10.73
CA LEU A 453 34.83 -29.82 -10.61
C LEU A 453 34.54 -28.88 -9.43
N SER A 454 35.55 -28.66 -8.60
CA SER A 454 35.47 -27.75 -7.46
C SER A 454 35.67 -26.30 -7.90
N GLN A 455 35.13 -25.37 -7.11
CA GLN A 455 35.41 -23.94 -7.31
C GLN A 455 36.93 -23.68 -7.23
N GLY A 456 37.45 -22.87 -8.16
CA GLY A 456 38.87 -22.52 -8.26
C GLY A 456 39.71 -23.48 -9.12
N GLU A 457 39.18 -24.65 -9.52
CA GLU A 457 39.87 -25.49 -10.52
C GLU A 457 40.02 -24.73 -11.84
N THR A 458 41.16 -24.88 -12.51
CA THR A 458 41.44 -24.19 -13.78
C THR A 458 41.18 -25.12 -14.96
N VAL A 459 40.42 -24.64 -15.93
CA VAL A 459 40.09 -25.34 -17.18
C VAL A 459 40.46 -24.49 -18.38
N THR A 460 40.77 -25.09 -19.52
CA THR A 460 41.04 -24.34 -20.76
C THR A 460 39.81 -24.41 -21.65
N TRP A 461 39.23 -23.28 -22.03
CA TRP A 461 38.09 -23.25 -22.96
C TRP A 461 38.58 -23.55 -24.39
N THR A 462 38.10 -24.63 -25.01
CA THR A 462 38.68 -25.16 -26.26
C THR A 462 37.86 -25.01 -27.53
N ALA A 463 36.55 -24.79 -27.46
CA ALA A 463 35.71 -24.63 -28.64
C ALA A 463 34.45 -23.79 -28.34
N PRO A 464 33.72 -23.30 -29.35
CA PRO A 464 32.52 -22.47 -29.14
C PRO A 464 31.46 -23.13 -28.25
N ILE A 465 30.65 -22.30 -27.60
CA ILE A 465 29.57 -22.76 -26.72
C ILE A 465 28.57 -23.60 -27.53
N ALA A 466 28.31 -24.82 -27.06
CA ALA A 466 27.27 -25.69 -27.59
C ALA A 466 25.97 -25.48 -26.82
N ILE A 467 24.82 -25.53 -27.49
CA ILE A 467 23.52 -25.44 -26.83
C ILE A 467 22.88 -26.83 -26.86
N VAL A 468 22.44 -27.31 -25.71
CA VAL A 468 21.65 -28.54 -25.61
C VAL A 468 20.27 -28.20 -25.07
N THR A 469 19.24 -28.86 -25.61
CA THR A 469 17.86 -28.68 -25.14
C THR A 469 17.40 -29.97 -24.46
N PRO A 470 17.67 -30.14 -23.16
CA PRO A 470 17.20 -31.30 -22.40
C PRO A 470 15.67 -31.39 -22.43
N GLN A 471 15.14 -32.61 -22.40
CA GLN A 471 13.69 -32.82 -22.41
C GLN A 471 13.06 -32.23 -21.14
N GLY A 472 12.16 -31.26 -21.31
CA GLY A 472 11.40 -30.66 -20.20
C GLY A 472 12.07 -29.48 -19.50
N GLU A 473 13.21 -29.00 -19.97
CA GLU A 473 13.90 -27.81 -19.45
C GLU A 473 14.26 -26.81 -20.57
N GLY A 474 14.61 -25.58 -20.19
CA GLY A 474 15.12 -24.58 -21.12
C GLY A 474 16.46 -24.99 -21.74
N PRO A 475 16.88 -24.34 -22.83
CA PRO A 475 18.19 -24.59 -23.43
C PRO A 475 19.31 -24.34 -22.42
N ALA A 476 20.25 -25.28 -22.33
CA ALA A 476 21.45 -25.18 -21.51
C ALA A 476 22.67 -24.94 -22.40
N GLU A 477 23.51 -23.99 -21.99
CA GLU A 477 24.76 -23.67 -22.67
C GLU A 477 25.92 -24.48 -22.07
N LEU A 478 26.57 -25.27 -22.92
CA LEU A 478 27.72 -26.11 -22.59
C LEU A 478 28.98 -25.48 -23.16
N VAL A 479 30.03 -25.39 -22.33
CA VAL A 479 31.34 -24.91 -22.75
C VAL A 479 32.30 -26.09 -22.88
N PRO A 480 32.81 -26.37 -24.08
CA PRO A 480 33.89 -27.33 -24.27
C PRO A 480 35.17 -26.88 -23.58
N VAL A 481 35.72 -27.74 -22.73
CA VAL A 481 36.95 -27.45 -22.00
C VAL A 481 37.91 -28.63 -21.97
N THR A 482 39.17 -28.32 -21.70
CA THR A 482 40.21 -29.28 -21.35
C THR A 482 40.67 -29.05 -19.91
N LEU A 483 40.68 -30.11 -19.11
CA LEU A 483 41.19 -30.09 -17.74
C LEU A 483 42.73 -30.06 -17.73
N SER A 484 43.34 -29.76 -16.58
CA SER A 484 44.79 -29.72 -16.41
C SER A 484 45.49 -31.07 -16.65
N ASP A 485 44.76 -32.18 -16.52
CA ASP A 485 45.22 -33.54 -16.82
C ASP A 485 45.14 -33.89 -18.32
N GLY A 486 44.69 -32.96 -19.17
CA GLY A 486 44.53 -33.16 -20.62
C GLY A 486 43.18 -33.76 -21.02
N THR A 487 42.30 -34.09 -20.07
CA THR A 487 40.97 -34.64 -20.37
C THR A 487 40.10 -33.58 -21.01
N THR A 488 39.53 -33.89 -22.18
CA THR A 488 38.58 -33.03 -22.89
C THR A 488 37.14 -33.40 -22.56
N GLY A 489 36.27 -32.40 -22.51
CA GLY A 489 34.84 -32.61 -22.26
C GLY A 489 34.07 -31.30 -22.27
N VAL A 490 32.92 -31.28 -21.58
CA VAL A 490 32.01 -30.14 -21.51
C VAL A 490 31.58 -29.86 -20.09
N LEU A 491 31.32 -28.59 -19.79
CA LEU A 491 30.75 -28.12 -18.52
C LEU A 491 29.63 -27.11 -18.76
N LEU A 492 28.78 -26.89 -17.75
CA LEU A 492 27.76 -25.85 -17.81
C LEU A 492 28.39 -24.46 -17.81
N LYS A 493 27.95 -23.57 -18.71
CA LYS A 493 28.46 -22.19 -18.84
C LYS A 493 28.50 -21.43 -17.53
N ASP A 494 27.46 -21.58 -16.71
CA ASP A 494 27.33 -20.92 -15.40
C ASP A 494 28.49 -21.29 -14.43
N GLY A 495 29.19 -22.39 -14.68
CA GLY A 495 30.35 -22.80 -13.89
C GLY A 495 31.63 -22.01 -14.17
N ILE A 496 31.74 -21.28 -15.28
CA ILE A 496 32.97 -20.55 -15.67
C ILE A 496 32.73 -19.11 -16.14
N LEU A 497 31.50 -18.79 -16.57
CA LEU A 497 31.10 -17.44 -16.93
C LEU A 497 30.07 -16.95 -15.90
N PRO A 498 30.24 -15.74 -15.34
CA PRO A 498 29.25 -15.20 -14.41
C PRO A 498 27.91 -15.05 -15.14
N ARG A 499 26.81 -15.44 -14.50
CA ARG A 499 25.46 -15.18 -15.02
C ARG A 499 25.35 -13.70 -15.35
N ALA A 500 25.05 -13.38 -16.60
CA ALA A 500 24.63 -12.03 -16.94
C ALA A 500 23.38 -11.75 -16.09
N ALA A 501 23.43 -10.69 -15.27
CA ALA A 501 22.25 -10.26 -14.53
C ALA A 501 21.13 -10.09 -15.56
N SER A 502 20.08 -10.91 -15.44
CA SER A 502 18.88 -10.80 -16.27
C SER A 502 18.37 -9.37 -16.11
N ARG A 503 18.43 -8.59 -17.19
CA ARG A 503 17.88 -7.23 -17.22
C ARG A 503 16.36 -7.27 -17.28
#